data_AF-A0A2T2VGX1-F1
#
_entry.id   AF-A0A2T2VGX1-F1
#
_cell.length_a   1.000
_cell.length_b   1.000
_cell.length_c   1.000
_cell.angle_alpha   90.00
_cell.angle_beta   90.00
_cell.angle_gamma   90.00
#
_symmetry.space_group_name_H-M   'P 1'
#
loop_
_entity.id
_entity.type
_entity.pdbx_description
1 polymer ?
#
loop_
_entity_poly.entity_id
_entity_poly.type
_entity_poly.pdbx_seq_one_letter_code
_entity_poly.pdbx_strand_id
1 'polypeptide(L)'
;MKAGICDQPLIPMRSEPKEGSELVTMLLFGEMYEIVDQHGDWYFVQHGFDGYQGWFFSREPVLLTEKEAANIEEGSMFLAAEPFLKLVSENRALVVGLGSPLPNFNGHYCRINDEFFLVKGRAKPTDNKGRPSYLEELALSLLEAPYLWGGRTTHGLDCSGFTQNRQN
;
A
#
# COMPACT_ATOMS: atom_id res chain seq x y z
N MET A 1 -7.57 15.04 12.01
CA MET A 1 -7.20 14.92 10.58
C MET A 1 -7.98 13.75 10.00
N LYS A 2 -8.34 13.76 8.71
CA LYS A 2 -9.13 12.65 8.12
C LYS A 2 -8.17 11.56 7.66
N ALA A 3 -8.27 10.38 8.25
CA ALA A 3 -7.52 9.20 7.83
C ALA A 3 -8.24 8.49 6.67
N GLY A 4 -7.46 7.94 5.75
CA GLY A 4 -7.94 7.11 4.66
C GLY A 4 -7.02 5.93 4.41
N ILE A 5 -7.42 5.07 3.48
CA ILE A 5 -6.70 3.85 3.13
C ILE A 5 -6.78 3.59 1.63
N CYS A 6 -5.69 3.09 1.06
CA CYS A 6 -5.65 2.71 -0.35
C CYS A 6 -6.43 1.40 -0.57
N ASP A 7 -7.56 1.46 -1.26
CA ASP A 7 -8.38 0.30 -1.62
C ASP A 7 -8.12 -0.20 -3.06
N GLN A 8 -7.29 0.51 -3.80
CA GLN A 8 -6.80 0.12 -5.13
C GLN A 8 -5.47 -0.63 -5.01
N PRO A 9 -5.03 -1.38 -6.06
CA PRO A 9 -3.71 -2.02 -6.06
C PRO A 9 -2.57 -1.07 -5.72
N LEU A 10 -2.63 0.14 -6.29
CA LEU A 10 -1.76 1.25 -5.97
C LEU A 10 -2.44 2.57 -6.38
N ILE A 11 -2.01 3.68 -5.76
CA ILE A 11 -2.37 5.05 -6.14
C ILE A 11 -1.08 5.85 -6.33
N PRO A 12 -0.81 6.44 -7.51
CA PRO A 12 0.35 7.29 -7.72
C PRO A 12 0.20 8.60 -6.94
N MET A 13 1.25 8.98 -6.21
CA MET A 13 1.35 10.28 -5.55
C MET A 13 2.28 11.20 -6.35
N ARG A 14 1.86 12.45 -6.49
CA ARG A 14 2.40 13.43 -7.41
C ARG A 14 2.95 14.65 -6.67
N SER A 15 3.90 15.36 -7.28
CA SER A 15 4.47 16.58 -6.70
C SER A 15 3.47 17.75 -6.68
N GLU A 16 2.55 17.78 -7.65
CA GLU A 16 1.53 18.83 -7.79
C GLU A 16 0.14 18.20 -8.03
N PRO A 17 -0.98 18.93 -7.79
CA PRO A 17 -2.33 18.46 -8.07
C PRO A 17 -2.66 18.50 -9.58
N LYS A 18 -1.86 17.78 -10.37
CA LYS A 18 -1.93 17.74 -11.84
C LYS A 18 -1.40 16.41 -12.37
N GLU A 19 -2.13 15.84 -13.32
CA GLU A 19 -1.84 14.52 -13.91
C GLU A 19 -0.41 14.38 -14.46
N GLY A 20 0.08 15.41 -15.15
CA GLY A 20 1.40 15.42 -15.78
C GLY A 20 2.55 15.84 -14.85
N SER A 21 2.29 16.02 -13.56
CA SER A 21 3.35 16.33 -12.59
C SER A 21 4.14 15.08 -12.22
N GLU A 22 5.30 15.30 -11.61
CA GLU A 22 6.24 14.26 -11.26
C GLU A 22 5.60 13.22 -10.32
N LEU A 23 5.82 11.95 -10.59
CA LEU A 23 5.52 10.87 -9.66
C LEU A 23 6.56 10.93 -8.54
N VAL A 24 6.13 11.14 -7.29
CA VAL A 24 7.04 11.27 -6.15
C VAL A 24 7.05 10.05 -5.25
N THR A 25 5.96 9.29 -5.21
CA THR A 25 5.84 8.00 -4.52
C THR A 25 4.54 7.29 -4.99
N MET A 26 4.22 6.13 -4.42
CA MET A 26 2.96 5.42 -4.63
C MET A 26 2.41 4.96 -3.28
N LEU A 27 1.10 5.02 -3.07
CA LEU A 27 0.43 4.24 -2.03
C LEU A 27 0.13 2.84 -2.59
N LEU A 28 0.32 1.81 -1.80
CA LEU A 28 -0.04 0.43 -2.12
C LEU A 28 -1.34 0.05 -1.41
N PHE A 29 -2.05 -0.96 -1.94
CA PHE A 29 -3.24 -1.50 -1.30
C PHE A 29 -3.05 -1.72 0.21
N GLY A 30 -4.00 -1.25 1.02
CA GLY A 30 -3.98 -1.39 2.48
C GLY A 30 -3.11 -0.37 3.21
N GLU A 31 -2.31 0.45 2.51
CA GLU A 31 -1.57 1.55 3.15
C GLU A 31 -2.50 2.69 3.55
N MET A 32 -2.35 3.16 4.80
CA MET A 32 -3.10 4.29 5.33
C MET A 32 -2.42 5.62 5.04
N TYR A 33 -3.20 6.69 4.96
CA TYR A 33 -2.73 8.05 4.78
C TYR A 33 -3.58 9.04 5.56
N GLU A 34 -3.02 10.21 5.86
CA GLU A 34 -3.73 11.34 6.45
C GLU A 34 -3.92 12.44 5.41
N ILE A 35 -5.15 12.94 5.26
CA ILE A 35 -5.43 14.08 4.39
C ILE A 35 -5.01 15.37 5.08
N VAL A 36 -4.08 16.08 4.44
CA VAL A 36 -3.53 17.36 4.89
C VAL A 36 -4.23 18.53 4.19
N ASP A 37 -4.45 18.43 2.88
CA ASP A 37 -5.12 19.46 2.08
C ASP A 37 -5.91 18.86 0.90
N GLN A 38 -6.81 19.63 0.29
CA GLN A 38 -7.65 19.19 -0.83
C GLN A 38 -7.93 20.32 -1.83
N HIS A 39 -7.69 20.05 -3.11
CA HIS A 39 -8.02 20.90 -4.25
C HIS A 39 -8.90 20.16 -5.26
N GLY A 40 -10.22 20.28 -5.13
CA GLY A 40 -11.16 19.51 -5.95
C GLY A 40 -11.02 18.00 -5.69
N ASP A 41 -10.79 17.21 -6.73
CA ASP A 41 -10.56 15.77 -6.65
C ASP A 41 -9.08 15.41 -6.34
N TRP A 42 -8.24 16.41 -6.04
CA TRP A 42 -6.85 16.20 -5.64
C TRP A 42 -6.68 16.32 -4.13
N TYR A 43 -5.99 15.36 -3.52
CA TYR A 43 -5.74 15.30 -2.08
C TYR A 43 -4.25 15.32 -1.81
N PHE A 44 -3.79 16.30 -1.04
CA PHE A 44 -2.45 16.29 -0.48
C PHE A 44 -2.48 15.48 0.79
N VAL A 45 -1.71 14.39 0.83
CA VAL A 45 -1.74 13.44 1.91
C VAL A 45 -0.36 13.15 2.45
N GLN A 46 -0.31 12.75 3.71
CA GLN A 46 0.86 12.17 4.35
C GLN A 46 0.68 10.67 4.49
N HIS A 47 1.63 9.89 3.99
CA HIS A 47 1.62 8.44 4.04
C HIS A 47 1.91 7.93 5.47
N GLY A 48 1.09 7.01 5.98
CA GLY A 48 1.16 6.50 7.36
C GLY A 48 2.42 5.67 7.69
N PHE A 49 2.80 4.74 6.81
CA PHE A 49 4.11 4.84 6.16
C PHE A 49 5.37 5.38 6.82
N ASP A 50 5.99 6.09 5.90
CA ASP A 50 7.30 6.69 5.87
C ASP A 50 7.17 8.21 6.03
N GLY A 51 5.94 8.71 6.26
CA GLY A 51 5.63 10.12 6.34
C GLY A 51 5.74 10.86 5.01
N TYR A 52 5.92 10.16 3.89
CA TYR A 52 6.08 10.81 2.59
C TYR A 52 4.80 11.56 2.22
N GLN A 53 4.97 12.74 1.61
CA GLN A 53 3.84 13.59 1.24
C GLN A 53 3.74 13.77 -0.27
N GLY A 54 2.51 13.97 -0.75
CA GLY A 54 2.23 14.15 -2.16
C GLY A 54 0.75 14.21 -2.46
N TRP A 55 0.45 14.53 -3.71
CA TRP A 55 -0.91 14.68 -4.22
C TRP A 55 -1.39 13.41 -4.91
N PHE A 56 -2.59 12.93 -4.63
CA PHE A 56 -3.24 11.95 -5.49
C PHE A 56 -4.59 12.45 -5.97
N PHE A 57 -5.02 11.96 -7.13
CA PHE A 57 -6.35 12.19 -7.66
C PHE A 57 -7.30 11.07 -7.22
N SER A 58 -8.45 11.42 -6.67
CA SER A 58 -9.56 10.49 -6.44
C SER A 58 -10.89 11.21 -6.49
N ARG A 59 -11.92 10.59 -7.06
CA ARG A 59 -13.29 11.11 -6.97
C ARG A 59 -13.98 10.73 -5.66
N GLU A 60 -13.62 9.57 -5.12
CA GLU A 60 -14.16 9.02 -3.89
C GLU A 60 -13.02 8.33 -3.13
N PRO A 61 -12.21 9.08 -2.34
CA PRO A 61 -11.20 8.46 -1.49
C PRO A 61 -11.87 7.62 -0.39
N VAL A 62 -11.31 6.46 -0.10
CA VAL A 62 -11.79 5.61 1.00
C VAL A 62 -11.29 6.19 2.32
N LEU A 63 -12.25 6.65 3.13
CA LEU A 63 -11.99 7.19 4.47
C LEU A 63 -12.21 6.12 5.54
N LEU A 64 -11.46 6.24 6.62
CA LEU A 64 -11.59 5.42 7.82
C LEU A 64 -12.26 6.22 8.94
N THR A 65 -13.11 5.56 9.72
CA THR A 65 -13.48 6.05 11.05
C THR A 65 -12.28 5.91 12.00
N GLU A 66 -12.27 6.69 13.09
CA GLU A 66 -11.22 6.58 14.13
C GLU A 66 -11.09 5.14 14.67
N LYS A 67 -12.24 4.45 14.82
CA LYS A 67 -12.27 3.06 15.26
C LYS A 67 -11.62 2.12 14.23
N GLU A 68 -11.87 2.33 12.94
CA GLU A 68 -11.27 1.49 11.90
C GLU A 68 -9.77 1.72 11.78
N ALA A 69 -9.32 2.98 11.83
CA ALA A 69 -7.90 3.33 11.85
C ALA A 69 -7.19 2.67 13.04
N ALA A 70 -7.72 2.85 14.27
CA ALA A 70 -7.15 2.24 15.47
C ALA A 70 -7.07 0.71 15.38
N ASN A 71 -8.12 0.05 14.87
CA ASN A 71 -8.12 -1.41 14.70
C ASN A 71 -7.02 -1.89 13.73
N ILE A 72 -6.74 -1.12 12.67
CA ILE A 72 -5.69 -1.47 11.70
C ILE A 72 -4.30 -1.24 12.31
N GLU A 73 -4.11 -0.14 13.05
CA GLU A 73 -2.84 0.21 13.70
C GLU A 73 -2.48 -0.74 14.84
N GLU A 74 -3.45 -1.12 15.69
CA GLU A 74 -3.24 -2.02 16.83
C GLU A 74 -3.21 -3.50 16.41
N GLY A 75 -3.74 -3.83 15.24
CA GLY A 75 -3.83 -5.19 14.72
C GLY A 75 -2.49 -5.77 14.25
N SER A 76 -2.41 -7.10 14.20
CA SER A 76 -1.27 -7.76 13.55
C SER A 76 -1.26 -7.47 12.05
N MET A 77 -0.20 -6.81 11.57
CA MET A 77 -0.06 -6.49 10.16
C MET A 77 0.50 -7.68 9.38
N PHE A 78 -0.23 -8.07 8.33
CA PHE A 78 0.20 -9.04 7.32
C PHE A 78 0.42 -8.34 5.99
N LEU A 79 1.36 -8.84 5.21
CA LEU A 79 1.70 -8.32 3.88
C LEU A 79 1.52 -9.41 2.83
N ALA A 80 1.15 -8.99 1.61
CA ALA A 80 1.20 -9.84 0.43
C ALA A 80 2.66 -10.30 0.17
N ALA A 81 2.86 -11.61 0.08
CA ALA A 81 4.19 -12.22 -0.05
C ALA A 81 4.50 -12.71 -1.48
N GLU A 82 3.73 -12.21 -2.46
CA GLU A 82 3.84 -12.57 -3.86
C GLU A 82 3.76 -11.30 -4.73
N PRO A 83 4.48 -11.24 -5.86
CA PRO A 83 4.41 -10.09 -6.78
C PRO A 83 3.01 -9.82 -7.35
N PHE A 84 2.17 -10.85 -7.40
CA PHE A 84 0.81 -10.80 -7.94
C PHE A 84 -0.15 -11.58 -7.03
N LEU A 85 -0.55 -11.00 -5.92
CA LEU A 85 -1.54 -11.62 -5.04
C LEU A 85 -2.95 -11.22 -5.45
N LYS A 86 -3.84 -12.20 -5.65
CA LYS A 86 -5.23 -11.92 -6.04
C LYS A 86 -6.12 -11.73 -4.82
N LEU A 87 -6.83 -10.60 -4.77
CA LEU A 87 -7.89 -10.29 -3.82
C LEU A 87 -9.23 -10.37 -4.53
N VAL A 88 -10.22 -11.04 -3.94
CA VAL A 88 -11.56 -11.20 -4.55
C VAL A 88 -12.64 -10.87 -3.54
N SER A 89 -13.44 -9.85 -3.82
CA SER A 89 -14.68 -9.55 -3.11
C SER A 89 -15.91 -9.92 -3.96
N GLU A 90 -17.10 -9.66 -3.45
CA GLU A 90 -18.34 -9.81 -4.23
C GLU A 90 -18.43 -8.80 -5.38
N ASN A 91 -17.82 -7.62 -5.22
CA ASN A 91 -17.95 -6.50 -6.15
C ASN A 91 -16.83 -6.44 -7.17
N ARG A 92 -15.63 -6.91 -6.82
CA ARG A 92 -14.42 -6.76 -7.66
C ARG A 92 -13.34 -7.79 -7.36
N ALA A 93 -12.38 -7.88 -8.27
CA ALA A 93 -11.14 -8.59 -8.05
C ALA A 93 -9.96 -7.66 -8.34
N LEU A 94 -8.96 -7.70 -7.47
CA LEU A 94 -7.74 -6.91 -7.54
C LEU A 94 -6.53 -7.84 -7.61
N VAL A 95 -5.44 -7.35 -8.22
CA VAL A 95 -4.12 -7.96 -8.10
C VAL A 95 -3.23 -6.95 -7.41
N VAL A 96 -2.75 -7.30 -6.21
CA VAL A 96 -1.92 -6.43 -5.38
C VAL A 96 -0.47 -6.91 -5.40
N GLY A 97 0.44 -5.97 -5.20
CA GLY A 97 1.88 -6.22 -5.29
C GLY A 97 2.47 -6.83 -4.03
N LEU A 98 3.71 -7.29 -4.17
CA LEU A 98 4.55 -7.69 -3.04
C LEU A 98 4.62 -6.55 -2.02
N GLY A 99 4.49 -6.87 -0.73
CA GLY A 99 4.60 -5.88 0.35
C GLY A 99 3.33 -5.05 0.61
N SER A 100 2.25 -5.21 -0.18
CA SER A 100 0.96 -4.57 0.12
C SER A 100 0.39 -5.07 1.45
N PRO A 101 0.03 -4.17 2.39
CA PRO A 101 -0.68 -4.56 3.59
C PRO A 101 -2.00 -5.28 3.31
N LEU A 102 -2.35 -6.21 4.19
CA LEU A 102 -3.60 -6.95 4.22
C LEU A 102 -4.32 -6.63 5.54
N PRO A 103 -5.05 -5.49 5.62
CA PRO A 103 -5.67 -5.05 6.86
C PRO A 103 -6.67 -6.07 7.40
N ASN A 104 -6.69 -6.25 8.73
CA ASN A 104 -7.60 -7.17 9.40
C ASN A 104 -7.54 -8.62 8.86
N PHE A 105 -6.38 -9.08 8.41
CA PHE A 105 -6.23 -10.41 7.84
C PHE A 105 -6.46 -11.52 8.88
N ASN A 106 -7.34 -12.48 8.57
CA ASN A 106 -7.73 -13.56 9.48
C ASN A 106 -7.28 -14.96 9.03
N GLY A 107 -6.36 -15.04 8.06
CA GLY A 107 -5.89 -16.30 7.47
C GLY A 107 -6.53 -16.63 6.12
N HIS A 108 -7.71 -16.07 5.81
CA HIS A 108 -8.39 -16.25 4.53
C HIS A 108 -8.85 -14.94 3.90
N TYR A 109 -9.31 -14.00 4.73
CA TYR A 109 -9.86 -12.73 4.29
C TYR A 109 -9.09 -11.57 4.88
N CYS A 110 -8.88 -10.52 4.09
CA CYS A 110 -8.58 -9.18 4.61
C CYS A 110 -9.81 -8.28 4.40
N ARG A 111 -9.88 -7.18 5.16
CA ARG A 111 -11.06 -6.31 5.17
C ARG A 111 -10.67 -4.85 5.25
N ILE A 112 -11.27 -4.05 4.36
CA ILE A 112 -11.26 -2.59 4.38
C ILE A 112 -12.72 -2.13 4.50
N ASN A 113 -13.04 -1.34 5.52
CA ASN A 113 -14.41 -0.96 5.86
C ASN A 113 -15.33 -2.20 5.86
N ASP A 114 -16.43 -2.18 5.11
CA ASP A 114 -17.38 -3.30 5.03
C ASP A 114 -17.05 -4.32 3.91
N GLU A 115 -15.98 -4.09 3.13
CA GLU A 115 -15.62 -4.97 2.01
C GLU A 115 -14.65 -6.07 2.44
N PHE A 116 -15.06 -7.33 2.25
CA PHE A 116 -14.25 -8.51 2.50
C PHE A 116 -13.59 -9.00 1.21
N PHE A 117 -12.29 -9.23 1.27
CA PHE A 117 -11.51 -9.77 0.16
C PHE A 117 -10.96 -11.14 0.53
N LEU A 118 -11.33 -12.17 -0.24
CA LEU A 118 -10.67 -13.47 -0.21
C LEU A 118 -9.25 -13.31 -0.75
N VAL A 119 -8.27 -13.63 0.09
CA VAL A 119 -6.83 -13.60 -0.23
C VAL A 119 -6.47 -14.92 -0.91
N LYS A 120 -6.18 -14.87 -2.21
CA LYS A 120 -5.73 -16.03 -3.00
C LYS A 120 -4.23 -15.95 -3.25
N GLY A 121 -3.46 -16.26 -2.21
CA GLY A 121 -1.99 -16.28 -2.25
C GLY A 121 -1.41 -16.36 -0.85
N ARG A 122 -0.09 -16.19 -0.74
CA ARG A 122 0.60 -16.18 0.56
C ARG A 122 0.61 -14.79 1.19
N ALA A 123 0.20 -14.74 2.46
CA ALA A 123 0.39 -13.61 3.34
C ALA A 123 1.51 -13.93 4.34
N LYS A 124 2.30 -12.93 4.73
CA LYS A 124 3.34 -13.05 5.76
C LYS A 124 3.11 -12.00 6.85
N PRO A 125 3.26 -12.35 8.15
CA PRO A 125 3.23 -11.36 9.21
C PRO A 125 4.49 -10.50 9.17
N THR A 126 4.36 -9.26 9.62
CA THR A 126 5.46 -8.30 9.74
C THR A 126 6.35 -8.54 10.96
N ASP A 127 5.92 -9.35 11.93
CA ASP A 127 6.70 -9.63 13.15
C ASP A 127 7.91 -10.56 12.95
N ASN A 128 8.29 -10.87 11.70
CA ASN A 128 9.45 -11.68 11.38
C ASN A 128 10.73 -10.89 11.70
N LYS A 129 11.16 -10.98 12.96
CA LYS A 129 12.42 -10.45 13.48
C LYS A 129 13.59 -10.73 12.53
N GLY A 130 13.89 -9.74 11.67
CA GLY A 130 15.13 -9.51 10.93
C GLY A 130 15.98 -10.74 10.62
N ARG A 131 15.41 -11.78 10.00
CA ARG A 131 16.23 -12.90 9.53
C ARG A 131 17.03 -12.42 8.31
N PRO A 132 18.37 -12.47 8.32
CA PRO A 132 19.17 -11.98 7.19
C PRO A 132 18.80 -12.65 5.86
N SER A 133 18.48 -13.94 5.88
CA SER A 133 18.06 -14.70 4.69
C SER A 133 16.79 -14.14 4.04
N TYR A 134 15.93 -13.51 4.81
CA TYR A 134 14.68 -12.96 4.31
C TYR A 134 14.89 -11.63 3.58
N LEU A 135 15.77 -10.77 4.09
CA LEU A 135 16.20 -9.57 3.38
C LEU A 135 16.87 -9.92 2.06
N GLU A 136 17.66 -10.99 2.04
CA GLU A 136 18.27 -11.52 0.82
C GLU A 136 17.22 -12.03 -0.16
N GLU A 137 16.28 -12.88 0.28
CA GLU A 137 15.17 -13.36 -0.57
C GLU A 137 14.35 -12.20 -1.17
N LEU A 138 14.05 -11.17 -0.37
CA LEU A 138 13.34 -9.98 -0.82
C LEU A 138 14.15 -9.19 -1.86
N ALA A 139 15.42 -8.90 -1.56
CA ALA A 139 16.29 -8.17 -2.47
C ALA A 139 16.45 -8.91 -3.81
N LEU A 140 16.61 -10.23 -3.78
CA LEU A 140 16.67 -11.07 -4.96
C LEU A 140 15.34 -11.10 -5.73
N SER A 141 14.20 -11.04 -5.04
CA SER A 141 12.88 -10.95 -5.71
C SER A 141 12.64 -9.63 -6.44
N LEU A 142 13.41 -8.59 -6.12
CA LEU A 142 13.40 -7.28 -6.76
C LEU A 142 14.51 -7.12 -7.79
N LEU A 143 15.36 -8.13 -7.99
CA LEU A 143 16.44 -8.09 -8.97
C LEU A 143 15.85 -7.91 -10.38
N GLU A 144 16.47 -7.02 -11.16
CA GLU A 144 16.02 -6.63 -12.51
C GLU A 144 14.67 -5.91 -12.57
N ALA A 145 14.06 -5.55 -11.44
CA ALA A 145 12.90 -4.67 -11.45
C ALA A 145 13.27 -3.36 -12.17
N PRO A 146 12.44 -2.91 -13.14
CA PRO A 146 12.77 -1.74 -13.94
C PRO A 146 12.79 -0.49 -13.06
N TYR A 147 13.77 0.37 -13.33
CA TYR A 147 13.87 1.64 -12.61
C TYR A 147 12.71 2.58 -13.01
N LEU A 148 11.96 3.04 -12.02
CA LEU A 148 10.90 4.04 -12.18
C LEU A 148 11.01 5.03 -11.02
N TRP A 149 11.27 6.29 -11.34
CA TRP A 149 11.29 7.38 -10.37
C TRP A 149 9.95 7.48 -9.62
N GLY A 150 9.97 7.50 -8.28
CA GLY A 150 8.78 7.44 -7.42
C GLY A 150 8.14 6.05 -7.33
N GLY A 151 8.79 5.02 -7.86
CA GLY A 151 8.28 3.65 -7.94
C GLY A 151 8.57 2.83 -6.67
N ARG A 152 7.56 2.07 -6.22
CA ARG A 152 7.64 1.22 -5.01
C ARG A 152 7.28 -0.26 -5.25
N THR A 153 7.18 -0.71 -6.51
CA THR A 153 6.70 -2.06 -6.84
C THR A 153 7.72 -2.85 -7.67
N THR A 154 7.52 -4.17 -7.79
CA THR A 154 8.32 -5.05 -8.66
C THR A 154 8.27 -4.66 -10.15
N HIS A 155 7.33 -3.80 -10.56
CA HIS A 155 7.14 -3.34 -11.94
C HIS A 155 7.67 -1.92 -12.18
N GLY A 156 8.22 -1.28 -11.15
CA GLY A 156 8.65 0.10 -11.19
C GLY A 156 9.11 0.51 -9.81
N LEU A 157 10.42 0.71 -9.69
CA LEU A 157 11.18 0.81 -8.45
C LEU A 157 12.21 1.93 -8.56
N ASP A 158 12.33 2.80 -7.55
CA ASP A 158 13.50 3.67 -7.42
C ASP A 158 14.44 3.27 -6.26
N CYS A 159 15.46 4.08 -6.00
CA CYS A 159 16.44 3.82 -4.96
C CYS A 159 15.80 3.79 -3.56
N SER A 160 14.92 4.76 -3.25
CA SER A 160 14.19 4.79 -1.98
C SER A 160 13.16 3.67 -1.90
N GLY A 161 12.42 3.41 -2.98
CA GLY A 161 11.43 2.35 -3.09
C GLY A 161 12.02 0.97 -2.84
N PHE A 162 13.30 0.76 -3.18
CA PHE A 162 14.01 -0.48 -2.86
C PHE A 162 14.18 -0.66 -1.35
N THR A 163 14.54 0.41 -0.66
CA THR A 163 14.71 0.39 0.81
C THR A 163 13.38 0.43 1.56
N GLN A 164 12.33 1.00 0.97
CA GLN A 164 10.99 1.13 1.55
C GLN A 164 10.14 -0.13 1.40
N ASN A 165 10.55 -1.11 0.58
CA ASN A 165 9.75 -2.32 0.37
C ASN A 165 9.64 -3.09 1.70
N ARG A 166 8.46 -2.96 2.33
CA ARG A 166 8.16 -3.59 3.61
C ARG A 166 8.09 -5.08 3.39
N GLN A 167 8.91 -5.78 4.15
CA GLN A 167 8.62 -7.18 4.45
C GLN A 167 9.02 -7.54 5.89
N ASN A 168 9.66 -6.63 6.64
CA ASN A 168 9.97 -6.75 8.07
C ASN A 168 9.09 -5.83 8.93
#